data_AF-A0A7V9UM82-F1
#
_entry.id   AF-A0A7V9UM82-F1
#
_cell.length_a   1.000
_cell.length_b   1.000
_cell.length_c   1.000
_cell.angle_alpha   90.00
_cell.angle_beta   90.00
_cell.angle_gamma   90.00
#
_symmetry.space_group_name_H-M   'P 1'
#
loop_
_entity.id
_entity.type
_entity.pdbx_description
1 polymer ?
#
loop_
_entity_poly.entity_id
_entity_poly.type
_entity_poly.pdbx_seq_one_letter_code
_entity_poly.pdbx_strand_id
1 'polypeptide(L)' 'MLDAANQFRLDLLREALPYIQRFQGKTFVVKLSGKATEDAANLASLAEELALIHQVGIRLCVVHGGGKQ' A
#
# COMPACT_ATOMS: atom_id res chain seq x y z
N MET A 1 -4.18 -29.10 3.24
CA MET A 1 -3.08 -28.09 3.24
C MET A 1 -3.52 -26.76 2.60
N LEU A 2 -4.19 -26.75 1.44
CA LEU A 2 -4.72 -25.50 0.84
C LEU A 2 -5.70 -24.74 1.77
N ASP A 3 -6.57 -25.46 2.48
CA ASP A 3 -7.62 -24.83 3.31
C ASP A 3 -7.05 -24.07 4.50
N ALA A 4 -5.97 -24.57 5.11
CA ALA A 4 -5.30 -23.90 6.22
C ALA A 4 -4.65 -22.57 5.78
N ALA A 5 -4.06 -22.55 4.57
CA ALA A 5 -3.48 -21.32 4.01
C ALA A 5 -4.56 -20.29 3.65
N ASN A 6 -5.73 -20.73 3.16
CA ASN A 6 -6.85 -19.83 2.90
C ASN A 6 -7.46 -19.29 4.19
N GLN A 7 -7.58 -20.13 5.22
CA GLN A 7 -8.05 -19.71 6.54
C GLN A 7 -7.13 -18.63 7.13
N PHE A 8 -5.82 -18.84 7.07
CA PHE A 8 -4.84 -17.84 7.53
C PHE A 8 -4.97 -16.50 6.78
N ARG A 9 -5.13 -16.51 5.45
CA ARG A 9 -5.33 -15.27 4.67
C ARG A 9 -6.63 -14.55 5.03
N LEU A 10 -7.71 -15.28 5.27
CA LEU A 10 -8.98 -14.70 5.70
C LEU A 10 -8.86 -14.02 7.06
N ASP A 11 -8.14 -14.64 7.99
CA ASP A 11 -7.93 -14.09 9.32
C ASP A 11 -7.07 -12.81 9.27
N LEU A 12 -6.02 -12.78 8.44
CA LEU A 12 -5.25 -11.56 8.18
C LEU A 12 -6.11 -10.41 7.59
N LEU A 13 -7.01 -10.72 6.65
CA LEU A 13 -7.91 -9.70 6.10
C LEU A 13 -8.90 -9.17 7.15
N ARG A 14 -9.38 -10.04 8.04
CA ARG A 14 -10.25 -9.63 9.17
C ARG A 14 -9.50 -8.74 10.15
N GLU A 15 -8.25 -9.05 10.46
CA GLU A 15 -7.40 -8.24 11.33
C GLU A 15 -7.04 -6.88 10.72
N ALA A 16 -6.94 -6.79 9.39
CA ALA A 16 -6.70 -5.54 8.68
C ALA A 16 -7.93 -4.61 8.63
N LEU A 17 -9.15 -5.17 8.70
CA LEU A 17 -10.40 -4.43 8.50
C LEU A 17 -10.58 -3.21 9.42
N PRO A 18 -10.28 -3.27 10.74
CA PRO A 18 -10.37 -2.09 11.61
C PRO A 18 -9.46 -0.94 11.18
N TYR A 19 -8.29 -1.23 10.61
CA TYR A 19 -7.38 -0.20 10.10
C TYR A 19 -7.93 0.46 8.84
N ILE A 20 -8.48 -0.35 7.92
CA ILE A 20 -9.13 0.16 6.71
C ILE A 20 -10.26 1.11 7.09
N GLN A 21 -11.18 0.67 7.95
CA GLN A 21 -12.32 1.48 8.40
C GLN A 21 -11.88 2.78 9.10
N ARG A 22 -10.83 2.71 9.92
CA ARG A 22 -10.29 3.88 10.63
C ARG A 22 -9.80 4.97 9.68
N PHE A 23 -9.21 4.59 8.55
CA PHE A 23 -8.58 5.52 7.62
C PHE A 23 -9.33 5.72 6.30
N GLN A 24 -10.45 5.03 6.10
CA GLN A 24 -11.31 5.22 4.94
C GLN A 24 -11.72 6.70 4.82
N GLY A 25 -11.56 7.25 3.62
CA GLY A 25 -11.82 8.67 3.34
C GLY A 25 -10.85 9.64 4.04
N LYS A 26 -9.74 9.18 4.63
CA LYS A 26 -8.64 10.05 5.07
C LYS A 26 -7.63 10.23 3.94
N THR A 27 -6.85 11.30 4.03
CA THR A 27 -5.76 11.59 3.08
C THR A 27 -4.43 11.24 3.71
N PHE A 28 -3.64 10.39 3.05
CA PHE A 28 -2.27 10.10 3.40
C PHE A 28 -1.33 10.80 2.42
N VAL A 29 -0.35 11.53 2.97
CA VAL A 29 0.73 12.13 2.18
C VAL A 29 1.92 11.20 2.26
N VAL A 30 2.32 10.62 1.13
CA VAL A 30 3.38 9.62 1.05
C VAL A 30 4.58 10.26 0.35
N LYS A 31 5.70 10.37 1.07
CA LYS A 31 6.95 10.87 0.49
C LYS A 31 7.75 9.71 -0.12
N LEU A 32 8.01 9.78 -1.42
CA LEU A 32 8.88 8.86 -2.14
C LEU A 32 10.25 9.49 -2.36
N SER A 33 11.32 8.83 -1.90
CA SER A 33 12.69 9.31 -2.08
C SER A 33 13.73 8.20 -2.00
N GLY A 34 14.90 8.43 -2.59
CA GLY A 34 16.05 7.53 -2.53
C GLY A 34 15.82 6.23 -3.28
N LYS A 35 16.27 5.10 -2.71
CA LYS A 35 16.23 3.77 -3.34
C LYS A 35 14.85 3.32 -3.84
N ALA A 36 13.77 3.81 -3.22
CA ALA A 36 12.40 3.48 -3.63
C ALA A 36 12.04 4.00 -5.03
N THR A 37 12.75 5.01 -5.53
CA THR A 37 12.54 5.60 -6.86
C THR A 37 13.66 5.28 -7.85
N GLU A 38 14.75 4.63 -7.41
CA GLU A 38 15.95 4.37 -8.24
C GLU A 38 15.88 3.04 -9.00
N ASP A 39 15.14 2.06 -8.49
CA ASP A 39 14.95 0.75 -9.13
C ASP A 39 13.48 0.62 -9.61
N ALA A 40 13.32 0.40 -10.91
CA ALA A 40 12.01 0.25 -11.54
C ALA A 40 11.17 -0.88 -10.94
N ALA A 41 11.79 -1.98 -10.50
CA ALA A 41 11.07 -3.09 -9.88
C ALA A 41 10.51 -2.69 -8.50
N ASN A 42 11.31 -1.98 -7.70
CA ASN A 42 10.87 -1.48 -6.40
C ASN A 42 9.78 -0.41 -6.55
N LEU A 43 9.90 0.47 -7.55
CA LEU A 43 8.90 1.49 -7.83
C LEU A 43 7.57 0.85 -8.26
N ALA A 44 7.60 -0.19 -9.11
CA ALA A 44 6.41 -0.93 -9.52
C ALA A 44 5.73 -1.62 -8.33
N SER A 45 6.50 -2.35 -7.51
CA SER A 45 5.99 -2.99 -6.29
C SER A 45 5.33 -1.96 -5.36
N LEU A 46 5.97 -0.80 -5.16
CA LEU A 46 5.42 0.24 -4.31
C LEU A 46 4.15 0.87 -4.91
N ALA A 47 4.10 1.03 -6.23
CA ALA A 47 2.90 1.51 -6.91
C ALA A 47 1.72 0.55 -6.72
N GLU A 48 1.95 -0.77 -6.72
CA GLU A 48 0.91 -1.76 -6.43
C GLU A 48 0.38 -1.65 -4.99
N GLU A 49 1.27 -1.47 -4.00
CA GLU A 49 0.87 -1.25 -2.61
C GLU A 49 0.05 0.04 -2.43
N LEU A 50 0.48 1.13 -3.06
CA LEU A 50 -0.26 2.40 -3.05
C LEU A 50 -1.61 2.26 -3.76
N ALA A 51 -1.68 1.53 -4.87
CA ALA A 51 -2.93 1.25 -5.55
C ALA A 51 -3.91 0.45 -4.66
N LEU A 52 -3.42 -0.53 -3.91
CA LEU A 52 -4.23 -1.27 -2.94
C LEU A 52 -4.79 -0.36 -1.85
N ILE A 53 -3.95 0.49 -1.27
CA ILE A 53 -4.36 1.49 -0.25
C ILE A 53 -5.43 2.42 -0.82
N HIS A 54 -5.27 2.84 -2.07
CA HIS A 54 -6.26 3.67 -2.75
C HIS A 54 -7.61 2.95 -2.95
N GLN A 55 -7.56 1.69 -3.39
CA GLN A 55 -8.76 0.87 -3.65
C GLN A 55 -9.59 0.63 -2.39
N VAL A 56 -8.96 0.52 -1.21
CA VAL A 56 -9.69 0.38 0.07
C VAL A 56 -10.27 1.71 0.59
N GLY A 57 -10.20 2.78 -0.20
CA GLY A 57 -10.87 4.05 0.07
C GLY A 57 -10.02 5.09 0.80
N ILE A 58 -8.71 4.90 0.90
CA ILE A 58 -7.78 5.89 1.45
C ILE A 58 -7.31 6.79 0.30
N ARG A 59 -7.37 8.11 0.48
CA ARG A 59 -6.88 9.06 -0.54
C ARG A 59 -5.38 9.22 -0.40
N LEU A 60 -4.66 9.16 -1.51
CA LEU A 60 -3.21 9.29 -1.53
C LEU A 60 -2.79 10.61 -2.18
N CYS A 61 -1.80 11.27 -1.57
CA CYS A 61 -1.02 12.34 -2.17
C CYS A 61 0.44 11.90 -2.15
N VAL A 62 0.98 11.55 -3.31
CA VAL A 62 2.36 11.06 -3.43
C VAL A 62 3.26 12.24 -3.77
N VAL A 63 4.28 12.46 -2.95
CA VAL A 63 5.28 13.52 -3.15
C VAL A 63 6.61 12.87 -3.44
N HIS A 64 7.15 13.06 -4.63
CA HIS A 64 8.49 12.59 -4.98
C HIS A 64 9.53 13.71 -4.85
N GLY A 65 10.78 13.35 -4.56
CA GLY A 65 11.91 14.28 -4.60
C GLY A 65 12.39 14.57 -6.04
N GLY A 66 13.44 15.39 -6.15
CA GLY A 66 14.08 15.79 -7.43
C GLY A 66 15.43 15.13 -7.73
N GLY A 67 15.74 13.96 -7.14
CA GLY A 67 16.96 13.20 -7.46
C GLY A 67 16.94 12.67 -8.91
N LYS A 68 18.05 12.08 -9.39
CA LYS A 68 18.11 11.54 -10.77
C LYS A 68 16.94 10.57 -11.01
N GLN A 69 16.20 10.85 -12.07
CA GLN A 69 14.99 10.15 -12.52
C GLN A 69 15.40 9.10 -13.56
#